data_AF-A0AAF1JX24-F1
#
_entry.id   AF-A0AAF1JX24-F1
#
_cell.length_a   1.000
_cell.length_b   1.000
_cell.length_c   1.000
_cell.angle_alpha   90.00
_cell.angle_beta   90.00
_cell.angle_gamma   90.00
#
_symmetry.space_group_name_H-M   'P 1'
#
loop_
_entity.id
_entity.type
_entity.pdbx_description
1 polymer ?
#
loop_
_entity_poly.entity_id
_entity_poly.type
_entity_poly.pdbx_seq_one_letter_code
_entity_poly.pdbx_strand_id
1 'polypeptide(L)'
;MKPWAVLFLLLAVPAAADWTPARRAQLQALDKVTARVTVVETAVGQDARFQTLSIRVVACHARQPDEVPDAAAFLEISDSRRGAAPVFRGWMFANSPGVNMLEHPVYDIRVLECR
;
A
#
# COMPACT_ATOMS: atom_id res chain seq x y z
N MET A 1 -30.66 -34.83 -42.68
CA MET A 1 -29.22 -35.01 -42.44
C MET A 1 -28.48 -33.72 -42.75
N LYS A 2 -28.25 -32.86 -41.74
CA LYS A 2 -27.35 -31.69 -41.81
C LYS A 2 -27.18 -31.15 -40.39
N PRO A 3 -26.03 -31.35 -39.73
CA PRO A 3 -25.80 -30.76 -38.42
C PRO A 3 -25.42 -29.30 -38.61
N TRP A 4 -26.21 -28.39 -38.05
CA TRP A 4 -25.82 -26.99 -37.92
C TRP A 4 -24.64 -26.90 -36.96
N ALA A 5 -23.48 -26.52 -37.49
CA ALA A 5 -22.32 -26.16 -36.70
C ALA A 5 -22.60 -24.83 -35.99
N VAL A 6 -22.83 -24.88 -34.68
CA VAL A 6 -22.87 -23.70 -33.82
C VAL A 6 -21.42 -23.29 -33.56
N LEU A 7 -21.00 -22.19 -34.19
CA LEU A 7 -19.68 -21.59 -33.98
C LEU A 7 -19.70 -20.86 -32.63
N PHE A 8 -19.11 -21.48 -31.60
CA PHE A 8 -18.95 -20.88 -30.28
C PHE A 8 -17.78 -19.89 -30.33
N LEU A 9 -18.08 -18.59 -30.36
CA LEU A 9 -17.08 -17.53 -30.31
C LEU A 9 -16.53 -17.44 -28.88
N LEU A 10 -15.27 -17.85 -28.67
CA LEU A 10 -14.56 -17.68 -27.40
C LEU A 10 -14.19 -16.20 -27.22
N LEU A 11 -14.97 -15.48 -26.41
CA LEU A 11 -14.59 -14.16 -25.91
C LEU A 11 -13.49 -14.33 -24.85
N ALA A 12 -12.27 -13.90 -25.16
CA ALA A 12 -11.22 -13.81 -24.16
C ALA A 12 -11.53 -12.66 -23.19
N VAL A 13 -11.75 -12.99 -21.92
CA VAL A 13 -11.92 -12.00 -20.85
C VAL A 13 -10.51 -11.48 -20.50
N PRO A 14 -10.24 -10.17 -20.54
CA PRO A 14 -8.97 -9.64 -20.08
C PRO A 14 -8.82 -9.95 -18.59
N ALA A 15 -7.68 -10.49 -18.18
CA ALA A 15 -7.35 -10.63 -16.77
C ALA A 15 -7.32 -9.22 -16.16
N ALA A 16 -8.26 -8.93 -15.26
CA ALA A 16 -8.17 -7.74 -14.44
C ALA A 16 -6.96 -7.90 -13.54
N ALA A 17 -6.17 -6.84 -13.42
CA ALA A 17 -4.96 -6.87 -12.65
C ALA A 17 -5.35 -6.94 -11.15
N ASP A 18 -5.33 -8.13 -10.57
CA ASP A 18 -5.98 -8.42 -9.29
C ASP A 18 -5.07 -8.12 -8.09
N TRP A 19 -5.59 -7.30 -7.18
CA TRP A 19 -4.96 -6.99 -5.90
C TRP A 19 -5.42 -7.98 -4.83
N THR A 20 -4.48 -8.61 -4.13
CA THR A 20 -4.77 -9.55 -3.03
C THR A 20 -4.65 -8.89 -1.67
N PRO A 21 -5.67 -8.99 -0.79
CA PRO A 21 -5.57 -8.49 0.57
C PRO A 21 -4.49 -9.22 1.38
N ALA A 22 -3.71 -8.45 2.12
CA ALA A 22 -2.69 -8.94 3.02
C ALA A 22 -2.97 -8.49 4.47
N ARG A 23 -2.31 -9.10 5.45
CA ARG A 23 -2.59 -8.86 6.88
C ARG A 23 -1.50 -8.04 7.57
N ARG A 24 -0.34 -7.90 6.94
CA ARG A 24 0.80 -7.13 7.44
C ARG A 24 1.32 -6.22 6.35
N ALA A 25 1.79 -5.05 6.77
CA ALA A 25 2.54 -4.13 5.95
C ALA A 25 3.97 -4.04 6.46
N GLN A 26 4.91 -3.94 5.54
CA GLN A 26 6.25 -3.46 5.81
C GLN A 26 6.38 -2.05 5.24
N LEU A 27 6.74 -1.11 6.11
CA LEU A 27 6.89 0.30 5.77
C LEU A 27 8.34 0.72 6.01
N GLN A 28 8.84 1.63 5.20
CA GLN A 28 10.09 2.34 5.44
C GLN A 28 9.78 3.71 6.04
N ALA A 29 10.43 4.04 7.14
CA ALA A 29 10.38 5.35 7.77
C ALA A 29 11.76 6.02 7.71
N LEU A 30 11.82 7.23 7.18
CA LEU A 30 13.03 8.05 7.09
C LEU A 30 12.89 9.28 7.97
N ASP A 31 13.85 9.48 8.87
CA ASP A 31 14.11 10.78 9.47
C ASP A 31 15.00 11.60 8.54
N LYS A 32 14.43 12.66 7.94
CA LYS A 32 15.11 13.51 6.96
C LYS A 32 16.17 14.41 7.58
N VAL A 33 16.12 14.64 8.89
CA VAL A 33 17.10 15.47 9.61
C VAL A 33 18.35 14.65 9.91
N THR A 34 18.19 13.40 10.34
CA THR A 34 19.33 12.52 10.66
C THR A 34 19.72 11.56 9.54
N ALA A 35 19.00 11.58 8.42
CA ALA A 35 19.12 10.62 7.32
C ALA A 35 19.00 9.15 7.76
N ARG A 36 18.25 8.87 8.84
CA ARG A 36 18.14 7.51 9.39
C ARG A 36 16.90 6.82 8.85
N VAL A 37 17.11 5.65 8.24
CA VAL A 37 16.06 4.78 7.75
C VAL A 37 15.75 3.69 8.76
N THR A 38 14.48 3.37 8.96
CA THR A 38 14.01 2.28 9.82
C THR A 38 12.87 1.55 9.11
N VAL A 39 12.89 0.22 9.16
CA VAL A 39 11.77 -0.59 8.67
C VAL A 39 10.79 -0.80 9.83
N VAL A 40 9.52 -0.52 9.57
CA VAL A 40 8.41 -0.66 10.51
C VAL A 40 7.49 -1.75 9.97
N GLU A 41 7.32 -2.83 10.73
CA GLU A 41 6.35 -3.88 10.42
C GLU A 41 5.12 -3.74 11.31
N THR A 42 3.93 -3.81 10.72
CA THR A 42 2.67 -3.76 11.48
C THR A 42 1.58 -4.58 10.83
N ALA A 43 0.62 -5.02 11.63
CA ALA A 43 -0.59 -5.68 11.14
C ALA A 43 -1.66 -4.66 10.75
N VAL A 44 -2.50 -5.04 9.78
CA VAL A 44 -3.68 -4.25 9.43
C VAL A 44 -4.59 -4.08 10.65
N GLY A 45 -4.99 -2.84 10.92
CA GLY A 45 -5.79 -2.43 12.07
C GLY A 45 -4.99 -2.14 13.34
N GLN A 46 -3.65 -2.29 13.32
CA GLN A 46 -2.77 -1.97 14.43
C GLN A 46 -1.99 -0.68 14.18
N ASP A 47 -1.70 0.04 15.26
CA ASP A 47 -0.89 1.26 15.21
C ASP A 47 0.58 0.92 15.46
N ALA A 48 1.44 1.34 14.53
CA ALA A 48 2.87 1.38 14.73
C ALA A 48 3.33 2.79 15.10
N ARG A 49 4.45 2.89 15.82
CA ARG A 49 5.05 4.18 16.19
C ARG A 49 6.40 4.36 15.53
N PHE A 50 6.64 5.57 15.03
CA PHE A 50 7.95 6.00 14.57
C PHE A 50 8.17 7.45 15.01
N GLN A 51 9.11 7.66 15.94
CA GLN A 51 9.32 8.97 16.55
C GLN A 51 8.01 9.54 17.11
N THR A 52 7.53 10.67 16.59
CA THR A 52 6.27 11.29 17.00
C THR A 52 5.06 10.87 16.18
N LEU A 53 5.27 10.06 15.13
CA LEU A 53 4.22 9.53 14.27
C LEU A 53 3.56 8.29 14.89
N SER A 54 2.23 8.27 14.84
CA SER A 54 1.42 7.05 14.93
C SER A 54 0.95 6.69 13.53
N ILE A 55 1.23 5.47 13.09
CA ILE A 55 1.00 4.98 11.73
C ILE A 55 0.03 3.81 11.83
N ARG A 56 -1.20 4.00 11.35
CA ARG A 56 -2.23 2.96 11.30
C ARG A 56 -2.39 2.47 9.87
N VAL A 57 -2.21 1.16 9.68
CA VAL A 57 -2.50 0.52 8.39
C VAL A 57 -3.95 0.08 8.39
N VAL A 58 -4.80 0.71 7.60
CA VAL A 58 -6.24 0.38 7.51
C VAL A 58 -6.48 -0.77 6.52
N ALA A 59 -5.72 -0.81 5.43
CA ALA A 59 -5.75 -1.86 4.44
C ALA A 59 -4.36 -2.05 3.82
N CYS A 60 -4.06 -3.27 3.37
CA CYS A 60 -2.82 -3.62 2.67
C CYS A 60 -3.16 -4.62 1.57
N HIS A 61 -2.70 -4.36 0.35
CA HIS A 61 -2.87 -5.24 -0.79
C HIS A 61 -1.55 -5.45 -1.52
N ALA A 62 -1.33 -6.67 -2.00
CA ALA A 62 -0.19 -7.03 -2.84
C ALA A 62 -0.68 -7.43 -4.23
N ARG A 63 0.17 -7.24 -5.23
CA ARG A 63 -0.01 -7.85 -6.56
C ARG A 63 0.11 -9.37 -6.49
N GLN A 64 -0.56 -10.06 -7.42
CA GLN A 64 -0.38 -11.50 -7.56
C GLN A 64 1.07 -11.85 -7.95
N PRO A 65 1.57 -13.05 -7.60
CA PRO A 65 2.96 -13.43 -7.88
C PRO A 65 3.33 -13.52 -9.37
N ASP A 66 2.35 -13.69 -10.26
CA ASP A 66 2.53 -13.75 -11.72
C ASP A 66 2.53 -12.36 -12.39
N GLU A 67 2.24 -11.30 -11.64
CA GLU A 67 2.30 -9.91 -12.09
C GLU A 67 3.60 -9.21 -11.67
N VAL A 68 3.82 -7.99 -12.16
CA VAL A 68 4.90 -7.13 -11.65
C VAL A 68 4.64 -6.85 -10.16
N PRO A 69 5.60 -7.14 -9.25
CA PRO A 69 5.40 -6.92 -7.83
C PRO A 69 5.09 -5.46 -7.50
N ASP A 70 4.02 -5.26 -6.72
CA ASP A 70 3.65 -3.97 -6.14
C ASP A 70 2.84 -4.20 -4.86
N ALA A 71 2.81 -3.19 -4.01
CA ALA A 71 2.04 -3.18 -2.77
C ALA A 71 1.36 -1.83 -2.59
N ALA A 72 0.11 -1.86 -2.14
CA ALA A 72 -0.69 -0.67 -1.87
C ALA A 72 -1.24 -0.74 -0.44
N ALA A 73 -0.99 0.28 0.37
CA ALA A 73 -1.53 0.36 1.73
C ALA A 73 -2.33 1.64 1.91
N PHE A 74 -3.52 1.53 2.54
CA PHE A 74 -4.25 2.69 3.01
C PHE A 74 -3.77 3.01 4.42
N LEU A 75 -3.13 4.17 4.58
CA LEU A 75 -2.52 4.59 5.83
C LEU A 75 -3.28 5.77 6.42
N GLU A 76 -3.43 5.77 7.73
CA GLU A 76 -3.79 6.94 8.53
C GLU A 76 -2.60 7.26 9.44
N ILE A 77 -2.04 8.46 9.30
CA ILE A 77 -0.84 8.88 10.04
C ILE A 77 -1.15 10.14 10.81
N SER A 78 -0.87 10.15 12.11
CA SER A 78 -0.98 11.34 12.97
C SER A 78 0.38 11.68 13.56
N ASP A 79 0.65 12.97 13.78
CA ASP A 79 1.84 13.43 14.49
C ASP A 79 1.43 14.09 15.81
N SER A 80 1.93 13.56 16.92
CA SER A 80 1.67 14.10 18.26
C SER A 80 2.11 15.56 18.43
N ARG A 81 2.98 16.08 17.55
CA ARG A 81 3.40 17.49 17.55
C ARG A 81 2.50 18.43 16.73
N ARG A 82 1.57 17.90 15.94
CA ARG A 82 0.71 18.68 15.02
C ARG A 82 -0.77 18.68 15.42
N GLY A 83 -1.12 18.10 16.56
CA GLY A 83 -2.48 18.03 17.09
C GLY A 83 -3.18 16.71 16.76
N ALA A 84 -4.50 16.68 16.89
CA ALA A 84 -5.29 15.44 16.81
C ALA A 84 -5.64 15.01 15.36
N ALA A 85 -5.57 15.91 14.39
CA ALA A 85 -5.90 15.59 13.00
C ALA A 85 -4.79 14.75 12.34
N PRO A 86 -5.13 13.76 11.50
CA PRO A 86 -4.13 13.03 10.72
C PRO A 86 -3.33 13.97 9.81
N VAL A 87 -2.02 13.78 9.75
CA VAL A 87 -1.10 14.45 8.82
C VAL A 87 -1.09 13.79 7.44
N PHE A 88 -1.58 12.55 7.34
CA PHE A 88 -1.83 11.85 6.08
C PHE A 88 -2.97 10.86 6.25
N ARG A 89 -3.81 10.76 5.21
CA ARG A 89 -4.81 9.71 5.08
C ARG A 89 -5.02 9.37 3.62
N GLY A 90 -4.66 8.16 3.20
CA GLY A 90 -4.88 7.72 1.83
C GLY A 90 -4.09 6.47 1.44
N TRP A 91 -4.28 6.07 0.18
CA TRP A 91 -3.53 4.99 -0.45
C TRP A 91 -2.11 5.43 -0.78
N MET A 92 -1.13 4.58 -0.50
CA MET A 92 0.27 4.74 -0.89
C MET A 92 0.74 3.47 -1.60
N PHE A 93 1.49 3.63 -2.69
CA PHE A 93 1.94 2.54 -3.57
C PHE A 93 3.45 2.37 -3.47
N ALA A 94 3.93 1.13 -3.35
CA ALA A 94 5.35 0.82 -3.22
C ALA A 94 6.11 1.19 -4.51
N ASN A 95 5.56 0.87 -5.68
CA ASN A 95 6.22 1.13 -6.96
C ASN A 95 5.88 2.50 -7.57
N SER A 96 5.01 3.29 -6.93
CA SER A 96 4.63 4.64 -7.38
C SER A 96 4.36 5.58 -6.20
N PRO A 97 5.34 5.79 -5.31
CA PRO A 97 5.14 6.59 -4.09
C PRO A 97 4.81 8.06 -4.42
N GLY A 98 5.21 8.55 -5.59
CA GLY A 98 4.95 9.91 -6.06
C GLY A 98 3.47 10.25 -6.28
N VAL A 99 2.60 9.25 -6.43
CA VAL A 99 1.17 9.46 -6.69
C VAL A 99 0.44 10.02 -5.46
N ASN A 100 0.85 9.57 -4.27
CA ASN A 100 0.27 10.03 -3.01
C ASN A 100 1.24 9.73 -1.86
N MET A 101 1.96 10.76 -1.42
CA MET A 101 3.01 10.64 -0.40
C MET A 101 2.69 11.46 0.85
N LEU A 102 3.36 11.13 1.96
CA LEU A 102 3.32 11.94 3.17
C LEU A 102 4.15 13.22 3.00
N GLU A 103 3.49 14.38 2.94
CA GLU A 103 4.15 15.69 2.88
C GLU A 103 4.52 16.23 4.27
N HIS A 104 5.29 15.46 5.05
CA HIS A 104 5.75 15.87 6.37
C HIS A 104 7.16 16.48 6.31
N PRO A 105 7.50 17.61 6.96
CA PRO A 105 8.82 18.23 6.78
C PRO A 105 9.99 17.42 7.37
N VAL A 106 9.76 16.61 8.41
CA VAL A 106 10.83 15.88 9.13
C VAL A 106 10.89 14.40 8.75
N TYR A 107 9.77 13.81 8.35
CA TYR A 107 9.66 12.36 8.18
C TYR A 107 9.16 12.02 6.78
N ASP A 108 9.59 10.90 6.23
CA ASP A 108 9.04 10.29 5.02
C ASP A 108 8.61 8.85 5.35
N ILE A 109 7.46 8.42 4.83
CA ILE A 109 6.94 7.06 5.01
C ILE A 109 6.70 6.47 3.62
N ARG A 110 7.14 5.24 3.40
CA ARG A 110 6.95 4.49 2.16
C ARG A 110 6.43 3.09 2.43
N VAL A 111 5.54 2.59 1.59
CA VAL A 111 5.18 1.17 1.56
C VAL A 111 6.31 0.38 0.88
N LEU A 112 6.74 -0.71 1.49
CA LEU A 112 7.69 -1.65 0.89
C LEU A 112 6.96 -2.90 0.40
N GLU A 113 6.13 -3.50 1.26
CA GLU A 113 5.51 -4.80 0.99
C GLU A 113 4.20 -4.98 1.78
N CYS A 114 3.29 -5.80 1.25
CA CYS A 114 2.10 -6.32 1.91
C CYS A 114 2.16 -7.85 1.94
N ARG A 115 2.03 -8.50 3.12
CA ARG A 115 2.12 -9.97 3.30
C ARG A 115 1.25 -10.55 4.44
#